data_AF-A0AAN7R380-F1
#
_entry.id   AF-A0AAN7R380-F1
#
_cell.length_a   1.000
_cell.length_b   1.000
_cell.length_c   1.000
_cell.angle_alpha   90.00
_cell.angle_beta   90.00
_cell.angle_gamma   90.00
#
_symmetry.space_group_name_H-M   'P 1'
#
loop_
_entity.id
_entity.type
_entity.pdbx_description
1 polymer ?
#
loop_
_entity_poly.entity_id
_entity_poly.type
_entity_poly.pdbx_seq_one_letter_code
_entity_poly.pdbx_strand_id
1 'polypeptide(L)'
;MAKGLIWATAEDLARNRARVLSLYRQILRSLNSPNLPLSFMARSAKKAEARAIFVNGAVETSIHNIEELIECGEYTLSLLKKGEVPDRLQRVG
;
A
#
# COMPACT_ATOMS: atom_id res chain seq x y z
N MET A 1 19.80 -17.38 -1.69
CA MET A 1 20.19 -16.91 -3.04
C MET A 1 20.02 -15.40 -3.07
N ALA A 2 21.10 -14.64 -2.87
CA ALA A 2 21.06 -13.18 -2.91
C ALA A 2 21.00 -12.73 -4.37
N LYS A 3 19.78 -12.48 -4.89
CA LYS A 3 19.61 -11.74 -6.14
C LYS A 3 20.17 -10.34 -5.89
N GLY A 4 21.17 -9.96 -6.67
CA GLY A 4 21.98 -8.77 -6.45
C GLY A 4 21.13 -7.51 -6.30
N LEU A 5 21.59 -6.58 -5.46
CA LEU A 5 21.07 -5.23 -5.36
C LEU A 5 21.07 -4.58 -6.75
N ILE A 6 19.94 -4.68 -7.45
CA ILE A 6 19.66 -3.84 -8.61
C ILE A 6 19.28 -2.50 -8.00
N TRP A 7 20.18 -1.53 -8.10
CA TRP A 7 19.89 -0.17 -7.68
C TRP A 7 18.82 0.39 -8.64
N ALA A 8 17.70 0.87 -8.08
CA ALA A 8 16.66 1.51 -8.87
C ALA A 8 17.24 2.72 -9.58
N THR A 9 17.00 2.85 -10.90
CA THR A 9 17.32 4.10 -11.57
C THR A 9 16.40 5.21 -11.05
N ALA A 10 16.79 6.47 -11.23
CA ALA A 10 15.93 7.61 -10.87
C ALA A 10 14.56 7.54 -11.58
N GLU A 11 14.52 6.96 -12.77
CA GLU A 11 13.30 6.75 -13.55
C GLU A 11 12.41 5.65 -12.95
N ASP A 12 13.01 4.56 -12.46
CA ASP A 12 12.29 3.49 -11.75
C ASP A 12 11.70 4.00 -10.44
N LEU A 13 12.45 4.79 -9.67
CA LEU A 13 11.96 5.43 -8.46
C LEU A 13 10.81 6.39 -8.75
N ALA A 14 10.88 7.18 -9.82
CA ALA A 14 9.81 8.10 -10.22
C ALA A 14 8.53 7.35 -10.63
N ARG A 15 8.64 6.29 -11.45
CA ARG A 15 7.51 5.44 -11.84
C ARG A 15 6.87 4.77 -10.63
N ASN A 16 7.69 4.19 -9.77
CA ASN A 16 7.23 3.50 -8.57
C ASN A 16 6.53 4.46 -7.60
N ARG A 17 7.08 5.66 -7.38
CA ARG A 17 6.44 6.69 -6.55
C ARG A 17 5.04 7.05 -7.05
N ALA A 18 4.86 7.23 -8.36
CA ALA A 18 3.55 7.51 -8.93
C ALA A 18 2.57 6.35 -8.71
N ARG A 19 3.02 5.10 -8.90
CA ARG A 19 2.21 3.89 -8.67
C ARG A 19 1.83 3.73 -7.20
N VAL A 20 2.77 3.84 -6.28
CA VAL A 20 2.56 3.76 -4.82
C VAL A 20 1.56 4.82 -4.34
N LEU A 21 1.69 6.08 -4.82
CA LEU A 21 0.74 7.14 -4.49
C LEU A 21 -0.66 6.90 -5.08
N SER A 22 -0.75 6.37 -6.31
CA SER A 22 -2.04 5.98 -6.90
C SER A 22 -2.71 4.88 -6.08
N LEU A 23 -1.96 3.84 -5.71
CA LEU A 23 -2.43 2.71 -4.92
C LEU A 23 -2.92 3.15 -3.54
N TYR A 24 -2.13 4.01 -2.86
CA TYR A 24 -2.52 4.63 -1.60
C TYR A 24 -3.87 5.36 -1.70
N ARG A 25 -4.06 6.21 -2.73
CA ARG A 25 -5.32 6.94 -2.93
C ARG A 25 -6.49 5.99 -3.20
N GLN A 26 -6.26 4.92 -3.95
CA GLN A 26 -7.29 3.90 -4.20
C GLN A 26 -7.69 3.18 -2.91
N ILE A 27 -6.73 2.78 -2.08
CA ILE A 27 -7.00 2.16 -0.77
C ILE A 27 -7.80 3.11 0.13
N LEU A 28 -7.40 4.39 0.24
CA LEU A 28 -8.15 5.37 1.02
C LEU A 28 -9.59 5.56 0.53
N ARG A 29 -9.81 5.53 -0.79
CA ARG A 29 -11.14 5.63 -1.38
C ARG A 29 -11.96 4.39 -1.08
N SER A 30 -11.38 3.20 -1.22
CA SER A 30 -12.05 1.94 -0.89
C SER A 30 -12.41 1.88 0.60
N LEU A 31 -11.51 2.24 1.51
CA LEU A 31 -11.81 2.31 2.95
C LEU A 31 -12.97 3.25 3.30
N ASN A 32 -13.20 4.28 2.49
CA ASN A 32 -14.33 5.19 2.65
C ASN A 32 -15.64 4.68 2.04
N SER A 33 -15.61 3.56 1.31
CA SER A 33 -16.80 2.99 0.70
C SER A 33 -17.81 2.62 1.78
N PRO A 34 -19.12 2.91 1.56
CA PRO A 34 -20.19 2.44 2.43
C PRO A 34 -20.37 0.92 2.38
N ASN A 35 -19.82 0.25 1.35
CA ASN A 35 -19.93 -1.21 1.18
C ASN A 35 -19.04 -2.01 2.13
N LEU A 36 -18.12 -1.35 2.85
CA LEU A 36 -17.29 -1.99 3.86
C LEU A 36 -17.98 -1.91 5.22
N PRO A 37 -18.17 -3.04 5.93
CA PRO A 37 -18.84 -3.11 7.23
C PRO A 37 -17.92 -2.59 8.36
N LEU A 38 -17.46 -1.35 8.25
CA LEU A 38 -16.55 -0.71 9.19
C LEU A 38 -17.27 0.40 9.95
N SER A 39 -17.10 0.41 11.27
CA SER A 39 -17.46 1.57 12.09
C SER A 39 -16.59 2.77 11.71
N PHE A 40 -17.04 3.97 12.09
CA PHE A 40 -16.26 5.20 11.86
C PHE A 40 -14.86 5.13 12.47
N MET A 41 -14.76 4.61 13.70
CA MET A 41 -13.47 4.44 14.40
C MET A 41 -12.58 3.42 13.69
N ALA A 42 -13.13 2.27 13.28
CA ALA A 42 -12.37 1.24 12.57
C ALA A 42 -11.86 1.75 11.22
N ARG A 43 -12.69 2.51 10.49
CA ARG A 43 -12.29 3.18 9.24
C ARG A 43 -11.17 4.19 9.47
N SER A 44 -11.24 4.97 10.54
CA SER A 44 -10.19 5.94 10.90
C SER A 44 -8.87 5.23 11.21
N ALA A 45 -8.91 4.16 12.02
CA ALA A 45 -7.75 3.36 12.36
C ALA A 45 -7.09 2.74 11.11
N LYS A 46 -7.87 2.15 10.21
CA LYS A 46 -7.35 1.58 8.95
C LYS A 46 -6.72 2.63 8.03
N LYS A 47 -7.25 3.86 7.99
CA LYS A 47 -6.62 4.96 7.25
C LYS A 47 -5.30 5.41 7.89
N ALA A 48 -5.21 5.41 9.21
CA ALA A 48 -3.97 5.73 9.92
C ALA A 48 -2.90 4.64 9.64
N GLU A 49 -3.30 3.37 9.65
CA GLU A 49 -2.44 2.25 9.25
C GLU A 49 -1.95 2.40 7.80
N ALA A 50 -2.85 2.69 6.86
CA ALA A 50 -2.48 2.92 5.45
C ALA A 50 -1.53 4.10 5.29
N ARG A 51 -1.73 5.19 6.04
CA ARG A 51 -0.82 6.34 6.08
C ARG A 51 0.57 5.93 6.54
N ALA A 52 0.67 5.20 7.65
CA ALA A 52 1.95 4.78 8.21
C ALA A 52 2.76 3.92 7.22
N ILE A 53 2.10 3.01 6.51
CA ILE A 53 2.76 2.12 5.54
C ILE A 53 3.19 2.88 4.29
N PHE A 54 2.28 3.63 3.66
CA PHE A 54 2.55 4.26 2.36
C PHE A 54 3.38 5.55 2.44
N VAL A 55 3.40 6.25 3.58
CA VAL A 55 4.32 7.38 3.79
C VAL A 55 5.76 6.88 3.93
N ASN A 56 5.97 5.80 4.68
CA ASN A 56 7.29 5.16 4.78
C ASN A 56 7.73 4.59 3.43
N GLY A 57 6.82 3.93 2.71
CA GLY A 57 7.07 3.43 1.37
C GLY A 57 7.38 4.49 0.31
N ALA A 58 6.99 5.75 0.52
CA ALA A 58 7.24 6.84 -0.43
C ALA A 58 8.69 7.35 -0.42
N VAL A 59 9.47 7.03 0.62
CA VAL A 59 10.90 7.35 0.74
C VAL A 59 11.80 6.13 0.56
N GLU A 60 11.21 4.95 0.32
CA GLU A 60 11.94 3.71 0.08
C GLU A 60 12.70 3.77 -1.27
N THR A 61 13.88 3.15 -1.30
CA THR A 61 14.78 3.11 -2.46
C THR A 61 15.16 1.69 -2.87
N SER A 62 14.92 0.71 -2.00
CA SER A 62 15.05 -0.71 -2.32
C SER A 62 13.96 -1.12 -3.31
N ILE A 63 14.34 -1.57 -4.51
CA ILE A 63 13.39 -2.08 -5.51
C ILE A 63 12.55 -3.20 -4.91
N HIS A 64 13.18 -4.11 -4.17
CA HIS A 64 12.50 -5.25 -3.58
C HIS A 64 11.39 -4.83 -2.61
N ASN A 65 11.69 -3.88 -1.72
CA ASN A 65 10.73 -3.38 -0.73
C ASN A 65 9.60 -2.61 -1.42
N ILE A 66 9.90 -1.89 -2.50
CA ILE A 66 8.89 -1.20 -3.31
C ILE A 66 7.97 -2.20 -4.02
N GLU A 67 8.51 -3.26 -4.59
CA GLU A 67 7.73 -4.33 -5.23
C GLU A 67 6.83 -5.01 -4.21
N GLU A 68 7.35 -5.39 -3.05
CA GLU A 68 6.56 -5.97 -1.96
C GLU A 68 5.45 -5.03 -1.48
N LEU A 69 5.75 -3.73 -1.30
CA LEU A 69 4.74 -2.72 -0.97
C LEU A 69 3.61 -2.67 -1.99
N ILE A 70 3.94 -2.74 -3.27
CA ILE A 70 2.97 -2.71 -4.36
C ILE A 70 2.12 -3.98 -4.34
N GLU A 71 2.72 -5.16 -4.24
CA GLU A 71 2.00 -6.43 -4.21
C GLU A 71 1.04 -6.51 -3.01
N CYS A 72 1.53 -6.17 -1.81
CA CYS A 72 0.72 -6.10 -0.60
C CYS A 72 -0.44 -5.10 -0.73
N GLY A 73 -0.18 -3.94 -1.34
CA GLY A 73 -1.19 -2.91 -1.56
C GLY A 73 -2.24 -3.32 -2.59
N GLU A 74 -1.85 -4.01 -3.66
CA GLU A 74 -2.75 -4.54 -4.69
C GLU A 74 -3.64 -5.64 -4.13
N TYR A 75 -3.06 -6.57 -3.36
CA TYR A 75 -3.80 -7.60 -2.65
C TYR A 75 -4.83 -6.99 -1.70
N THR A 76 -4.39 -6.06 -0.84
CA THR A 76 -5.27 -5.30 0.06
C THR A 76 -6.42 -4.63 -0.70
N LEU A 77 -6.11 -3.92 -1.79
CA LEU A 77 -7.11 -3.22 -2.58
C LEU A 77 -8.14 -4.20 -3.17
N SER A 78 -7.70 -5.39 -3.59
CA SER A 78 -8.59 -6.42 -4.11
C SER A 78 -9.60 -6.90 -3.07
N LEU A 79 -9.18 -7.08 -1.81
CA LEU A 79 -10.08 -7.44 -0.70
C LEU A 79 -11.08 -6.31 -0.42
N LEU A 80 -10.58 -5.07 -0.30
CA LEU A 80 -11.44 -3.92 -0.03
C LEU A 80 -12.49 -3.70 -1.13
N LYS A 81 -12.16 -3.99 -2.40
CA LYS A 81 -13.11 -3.93 -3.51
C LYS A 81 -14.19 -5.02 -3.44
N LYS A 82 -13.91 -6.15 -2.79
CA LYS A 82 -14.89 -7.21 -2.50
C LYS A 82 -15.74 -6.91 -1.26
N GLY A 83 -15.47 -5.83 -0.54
CA GLY A 83 -16.11 -5.51 0.74
C GLY A 83 -15.48 -6.23 1.94
N GLU A 84 -14.36 -6.93 1.73
CA GLU A 84 -13.62 -7.64 2.77
C GLU A 84 -12.64 -6.69 3.45
N VAL A 85 -12.55 -6.78 4.78
CA VAL A 85 -11.61 -5.99 5.59
C VAL A 85 -10.42 -6.87 5.95
N PRO A 86 -9.19 -6.55 5.51
CA PRO A 86 -8.01 -7.27 5.96
C PRO A 86 -7.68 -6.96 7.43
N ASP A 87 -7.35 -8.00 8.21
CA ASP A 87 -7.00 -7.90 9.63
C ASP A 87 -5.89 -6.87 9.89
N ARG A 88 -4.87 -6.85 9.04
CA ARG A 88 -3.83 -5.82 8.98
C ARG A 88 -3.51 -5.47 7.55
N LEU A 89 -3.17 -4.22 7.32
CA LEU A 89 -2.50 -3.81 6.09
C LEU A 89 -1.06 -4.35 6.22
N GLN A 90 -0.67 -5.24 5.31
CA GLN A 90 0.61 -5.96 5.42
C GLN A 90 1.77 -4.96 5.54
N ARG A 91 2.64 -5.19 6.54
CA ARG A 91 3.83 -4.38 6.81
C ARG A 91 4.92 -4.83 5.84
N VAL A 92 5.50 -3.87 5.14
CA VAL A 92 6.72 -4.06 4.35
C VAL A 92 7.89 -4.09 5.35
N GLY A 93 8.71 -5.14 5.26
CA GLY A 93 9.86 -5.40 6.14
C GLY A 93 11.12 -4.67 5.69
#